data_AF-A0AAU2NXH0-F1
#
_entry.id   AF-A0AAU2NXH0-F1
#
_cell.length_a   1.000
_cell.length_b   1.000
_cell.length_c   1.000
_cell.angle_alpha   90.00
_cell.angle_beta   90.00
_cell.angle_gamma   90.00
#
_symmetry.space_group_name_H-M   'P 1'
#
loop_
_entity.id
_entity.type
_entity.pdbx_description
1 polymer ?
#
loop_
_entity_poly.entity_id
_entity_poly.type
_entity_poly.pdbx_seq_one_letter_code
_entity_poly.pdbx_strand_id
1 'polypeptide(L)'
;MPHGHDPQAGHSDPSLYRTPAEAIAAPPEKLAYVAGFDRSAQRPDALLTVDTDPASPTYGRVLNFAELPGLGDELHHFGWNACSSALAHACHENPERRFLLLPGLRSSRLHVMDTRPDPVRPKLVKTVSAEELAAKAGYSRPHTLHCGPDGVFLSCLGSGDGTDGPGGVALLDHTTFDVLRAWETERGPQHFAYDVWWHLGTNVGVTSEWGTPWMVEDGVVPELLLGRKYGHALHFWELDSGRHLQRIDLGDQYQMVLELRPAHDPQAEWGFVGVVTNVEDLSASVWLWHRDGAAFTARKVIEIPAEPAKTEDLPPALQPFGAVPPLVTDINLSVDDRWLYVSAWGTGELFQYDVSDPFHPRLAGSVRLGGVVAKTPHPAEPGRPLSGAPQMVEISRDGRRLYLTNSLYGAWDDQFYPDGIEPWIIKLDADTESGGLTVDERFYPHGDEFRGLRVHQTHLAGGDASSDSYCYR
;
A
#
# COMPACT_ATOMS: atom_id res chain seq x y z
N MET A 1 -46.59 -21.84 8.86
CA MET A 1 -45.51 -22.43 8.04
C MET A 1 -44.66 -21.27 7.54
N PRO A 2 -43.53 -20.97 8.19
CA PRO A 2 -42.66 -19.89 7.75
C PRO A 2 -41.91 -20.36 6.49
N HIS A 3 -41.97 -19.57 5.43
CA HIS A 3 -41.03 -19.73 4.32
C HIS A 3 -39.70 -19.14 4.77
N GLY A 4 -38.72 -20.01 4.98
CA GLY A 4 -37.33 -19.60 5.19
C GLY A 4 -36.83 -18.92 3.92
N HIS A 5 -36.42 -17.66 4.05
CA HIS A 5 -35.48 -17.07 3.12
C HIS A 5 -34.12 -17.72 3.37
N ASP A 6 -33.66 -18.50 2.39
CA ASP A 6 -32.27 -18.91 2.27
C ASP A 6 -31.42 -17.65 1.96
N PRO A 7 -30.43 -17.26 2.79
CA PRO A 7 -29.62 -16.07 2.56
C PRO A 7 -28.52 -16.26 1.50
N GLN A 8 -28.41 -17.44 0.86
CA GLN A 8 -27.37 -17.77 -0.13
C GLN A 8 -27.67 -17.33 -1.58
N ALA A 9 -28.56 -16.37 -1.81
CA ALA A 9 -28.65 -15.73 -3.12
C ALA A 9 -27.74 -14.49 -3.14
N GLY A 10 -26.69 -14.46 -3.99
CA GLY A 10 -26.14 -13.17 -4.43
C GLY A 10 -24.79 -13.06 -5.15
N HIS A 11 -23.83 -13.99 -5.03
CA HIS A 11 -22.60 -13.96 -5.85
C HIS A 11 -21.91 -15.33 -5.88
N SER A 12 -21.20 -15.64 -6.96
CA SER A 12 -20.54 -16.94 -7.15
C SER A 12 -19.11 -17.00 -6.66
N ASP A 13 -18.48 -15.86 -6.37
CA ASP A 13 -17.08 -15.80 -5.96
C ASP A 13 -16.93 -15.99 -4.44
N PRO A 14 -16.25 -17.06 -3.96
CA PRO A 14 -16.08 -17.34 -2.53
C PRO A 14 -15.05 -16.44 -1.83
N SER A 15 -14.40 -15.53 -2.56
CA SER A 15 -13.41 -14.57 -2.04
C SER A 15 -13.95 -13.14 -1.90
N LEU A 16 -15.26 -12.96 -2.07
CA LEU A 16 -15.95 -11.71 -1.75
C LEU A 16 -16.70 -11.91 -0.44
N TYR A 17 -16.41 -11.06 0.55
CA TYR A 17 -16.92 -11.18 1.90
C TYR A 17 -17.88 -10.04 2.17
N ARG A 18 -19.05 -10.31 2.76
CA ARG A 18 -20.00 -9.24 3.07
C ARG A 18 -19.49 -8.36 4.21
N THR A 19 -18.82 -8.99 5.17
CA THR A 19 -18.40 -8.35 6.43
C THR A 19 -16.93 -8.62 6.73
N PRO A 20 -16.28 -7.78 7.55
CA PRO A 20 -14.93 -8.06 8.05
C PRO A 20 -14.85 -9.44 8.76
N ALA A 21 -15.89 -9.80 9.51
CA ALA A 21 -15.94 -11.08 10.23
C ALA A 21 -15.98 -12.29 9.28
N GLU A 22 -16.68 -12.20 8.15
CA GLU A 22 -16.66 -13.24 7.11
C GLU A 22 -15.27 -13.37 6.48
N ALA A 23 -14.58 -12.24 6.23
CA ALA A 23 -13.23 -12.23 5.68
C ALA A 23 -12.22 -12.91 6.62
N ILE A 24 -12.28 -12.59 7.91
CA ILE A 24 -11.48 -13.19 8.99
C ILE A 24 -11.72 -14.71 9.08
N ALA A 25 -12.98 -15.15 8.96
CA ALA A 25 -13.34 -16.55 9.11
C ALA A 25 -13.06 -17.41 7.86
N ALA A 26 -12.82 -16.78 6.70
CA ALA A 26 -12.60 -17.47 5.45
C ALA A 26 -11.22 -18.17 5.40
N PRO A 27 -11.03 -19.16 4.50
CA PRO A 27 -9.79 -19.95 4.44
C PRO A 27 -8.52 -19.09 4.33
N PRO A 28 -7.41 -19.49 4.96
CA PRO A 28 -6.13 -18.82 4.82
C PRO A 28 -5.64 -18.80 3.36
N GLU A 29 -4.85 -17.78 3.07
CA GLU A 29 -4.15 -17.58 1.80
C GLU A 29 -3.15 -18.71 1.52
N LYS A 30 -3.12 -19.16 0.26
CA LYS A 30 -2.16 -20.18 -0.22
C LYS A 30 -1.14 -19.63 -1.22
N LEU A 31 -1.39 -18.43 -1.73
CA LEU A 31 -0.53 -17.73 -2.67
C LEU A 31 -0.47 -16.26 -2.27
N ALA A 32 0.68 -15.64 -2.53
CA ALA A 32 0.85 -14.20 -2.52
C ALA A 32 1.31 -13.74 -3.91
N TYR A 33 0.73 -12.65 -4.40
CA TYR A 33 1.14 -11.95 -5.60
C TYR A 33 2.02 -10.78 -5.17
N VAL A 34 3.19 -10.62 -5.78
CA VAL A 34 4.16 -9.59 -5.38
C VAL A 34 4.61 -8.80 -6.60
N ALA A 35 4.56 -7.47 -6.49
CA ALA A 35 5.11 -6.57 -7.50
C ALA A 35 6.64 -6.66 -7.50
N GLY A 36 7.23 -6.98 -8.65
CA GLY A 36 8.69 -7.01 -8.84
C GLY A 36 9.12 -6.07 -9.97
N PHE A 37 10.13 -5.24 -9.73
CA PHE A 37 10.60 -4.27 -10.73
C PHE A 37 12.13 -4.27 -10.89
N ASP A 38 12.60 -3.97 -12.09
CA ASP A 38 14.03 -3.79 -12.37
C ASP A 38 14.41 -2.30 -12.32
N ARG A 39 15.10 -1.92 -11.24
CA ARG A 39 15.64 -0.58 -11.05
C ARG A 39 16.43 -0.04 -12.26
N SER A 40 17.12 -0.91 -12.99
CA SER A 40 17.97 -0.54 -14.13
C SER A 40 17.20 -0.39 -15.44
N ALA A 41 15.92 -0.81 -15.47
CA ALA A 41 15.07 -0.91 -16.65
C ALA A 41 15.74 -1.67 -17.82
N GLN A 42 16.55 -2.69 -17.53
CA GLN A 42 17.19 -3.57 -18.52
C GLN A 42 16.46 -4.90 -18.68
N ARG A 43 15.57 -5.24 -17.74
CA ARG A 43 14.68 -6.39 -17.76
C ARG A 43 13.25 -5.92 -17.53
N PRO A 44 12.26 -6.69 -18.01
CA PRO A 44 10.88 -6.40 -17.67
C PRO A 44 10.63 -6.56 -16.19
N ASP A 45 9.77 -5.69 -15.67
CA ASP A 45 9.13 -5.89 -14.39
C ASP A 45 8.21 -7.14 -14.48
N ALA A 46 7.84 -7.70 -13.34
CA ALA A 46 7.02 -8.91 -13.30
C ALA A 46 6.07 -8.94 -12.11
N LEU A 47 4.94 -9.62 -12.30
CA LEU A 47 4.13 -10.10 -11.19
C LEU A 47 4.67 -11.46 -10.75
N LEU A 48 5.12 -11.55 -9.50
CA LEU A 48 5.59 -12.79 -8.90
C LEU A 48 4.44 -13.50 -8.21
N THR A 49 4.47 -14.83 -8.21
CA THR A 49 3.56 -15.66 -7.40
C THR A 49 4.39 -16.46 -6.42
N VAL A 50 4.12 -16.29 -5.12
CA VAL A 50 4.85 -16.92 -4.02
C VAL A 50 3.92 -17.89 -3.28
N ASP A 51 4.45 -19.06 -2.93
CA ASP A 51 3.72 -20.08 -2.17
C ASP A 51 3.67 -19.74 -0.68
N THR A 52 2.47 -19.54 -0.15
CA THR A 52 2.25 -19.22 1.26
C THR A 52 1.63 -20.35 2.07
N ASP A 53 1.39 -21.53 1.48
CA ASP A 53 0.81 -22.67 2.18
C ASP A 53 1.88 -23.40 3.02
N PRO A 54 1.83 -23.39 4.36
CA PRO A 54 2.85 -24.03 5.20
C PRO A 54 2.91 -25.55 5.07
N ALA A 55 1.88 -26.17 4.47
CA ALA A 55 1.88 -27.60 4.16
C ALA A 55 2.49 -27.93 2.78
N SER A 56 2.79 -26.91 1.97
CA SER A 56 3.37 -27.08 0.65
C SER A 56 4.88 -27.37 0.73
N PRO A 57 5.42 -28.29 -0.11
CA PRO A 57 6.87 -28.49 -0.21
C PRO A 57 7.61 -27.28 -0.79
N THR A 58 6.90 -26.34 -1.41
CA THR A 58 7.44 -25.10 -1.97
C THR A 58 7.11 -23.87 -1.11
N TYR A 59 6.67 -24.05 0.13
CA TYR A 59 6.42 -22.96 1.06
C TYR A 59 7.60 -21.97 1.11
N GLY A 60 7.30 -20.67 0.96
CA GLY A 60 8.33 -19.62 0.95
C GLY A 60 9.18 -19.59 -0.31
N ARG A 61 8.66 -20.08 -1.45
CA ARG A 61 9.33 -20.03 -2.76
C ARG A 61 8.53 -19.26 -3.80
N VAL A 62 9.24 -18.61 -4.70
CA VAL A 62 8.65 -18.02 -5.91
C VAL A 62 8.30 -19.14 -6.90
N LEU A 63 7.03 -19.28 -7.22
CA LEU A 63 6.48 -20.30 -8.11
C LEU A 63 6.48 -19.86 -9.57
N ASN A 64 6.29 -18.56 -9.83
CA ASN A 64 6.13 -18.03 -11.18
C ASN A 64 6.56 -16.57 -11.28
N PHE A 65 7.00 -16.19 -12.48
CA PHE A 65 7.25 -14.82 -12.92
C PHE A 65 6.37 -14.55 -14.13
N ALA A 66 5.38 -13.67 -14.00
CA ALA A 66 4.61 -13.18 -15.13
C ALA A 66 5.19 -11.83 -15.58
N GLU A 67 6.19 -11.91 -16.47
CA GLU A 67 6.92 -10.76 -17.00
C GLU A 67 6.00 -9.85 -17.84
N LEU A 68 6.16 -8.53 -17.65
CA LEU A 68 5.49 -7.51 -18.44
C LEU A 68 6.12 -7.38 -19.84
N PRO A 69 5.40 -6.82 -20.83
CA PRO A 69 5.91 -6.72 -22.20
C PRO A 69 6.92 -5.58 -22.41
N GLY A 70 7.02 -4.65 -21.47
CA GLY A 70 7.83 -3.43 -21.55
C GLY A 70 8.96 -3.37 -20.53
N LEU A 71 9.69 -2.25 -20.54
CA LEU A 71 10.76 -1.94 -19.58
C LEU A 71 10.43 -0.63 -18.85
N GLY A 72 10.94 -0.50 -17.63
CA GLY A 72 10.87 0.72 -16.84
C GLY A 72 9.44 1.11 -16.46
N ASP A 73 8.61 0.11 -16.15
CA ASP A 73 7.28 0.35 -15.57
C ASP A 73 7.40 0.89 -14.14
N GLU A 74 8.38 0.42 -13.38
CA GLU A 74 8.51 0.67 -11.93
C GLU A 74 7.24 0.17 -11.23
N LEU A 75 6.96 -1.14 -11.35
CA LEU A 75 5.85 -1.74 -10.61
C LEU A 75 5.97 -1.44 -9.11
N HIS A 76 4.87 -0.99 -8.53
CA HIS A 76 4.85 -0.46 -7.17
C HIS A 76 3.61 -0.96 -6.44
N HIS A 77 2.49 -0.24 -6.55
CA HIS A 77 1.17 -0.65 -6.08
C HIS A 77 0.37 -1.32 -7.20
N PHE A 78 -0.56 -2.20 -6.84
CA PHE A 78 -1.50 -2.86 -7.73
C PHE A 78 -2.74 -3.30 -6.94
N GLY A 79 -3.76 -3.84 -7.60
CA GLY A 79 -4.95 -4.31 -6.88
C GLY A 79 -5.87 -5.16 -7.72
N TRP A 80 -6.96 -5.63 -7.11
CA TRP A 80 -7.96 -6.47 -7.76
C TRP A 80 -9.00 -5.64 -8.53
N ASN A 81 -9.51 -6.20 -9.62
CA ASN A 81 -10.61 -5.60 -10.39
C ASN A 81 -11.92 -5.48 -9.58
N ALA A 82 -12.15 -6.43 -8.67
CA ALA A 82 -13.31 -6.50 -7.81
C ALA A 82 -12.87 -7.12 -6.47
N CYS A 83 -13.45 -6.62 -5.40
CA CYS A 83 -13.26 -7.05 -4.02
C CYS A 83 -14.60 -7.01 -3.29
N SER A 84 -14.59 -7.22 -1.97
CA SER A 84 -15.79 -7.29 -1.12
C SER A 84 -16.75 -6.11 -1.29
N SER A 85 -16.26 -4.90 -1.59
CA SER A 85 -17.07 -3.71 -1.87
C SER A 85 -18.05 -3.92 -3.03
N ALA A 86 -17.67 -4.73 -4.02
CA ALA A 86 -18.46 -5.01 -5.21
C ALA A 86 -19.83 -5.64 -4.89
N LEU A 87 -20.00 -6.22 -3.70
CA LEU A 87 -21.28 -6.74 -3.20
C LEU A 87 -22.30 -5.64 -2.88
N ALA A 88 -21.90 -4.38 -2.88
CA ALA A 88 -22.78 -3.23 -2.68
C ALA A 88 -22.93 -2.35 -3.93
N HIS A 89 -22.12 -2.55 -4.97
CA HIS A 89 -22.18 -1.70 -6.16
C HIS A 89 -23.35 -2.14 -7.05
N ALA A 90 -24.25 -1.21 -7.37
CA ALA A 90 -25.42 -1.51 -8.20
C ALA A 90 -25.08 -1.98 -9.63
N CYS A 91 -23.86 -1.69 -10.11
CA CYS A 91 -23.39 -2.04 -11.45
C CYS A 91 -22.87 -3.47 -11.59
N HIS A 92 -22.73 -4.23 -10.50
CA HIS A 92 -22.23 -5.61 -10.54
C HIS A 92 -23.36 -6.63 -10.40
N GLU A 93 -23.64 -7.37 -11.48
CA GLU A 93 -24.57 -8.50 -11.41
C GLU A 93 -23.91 -9.80 -10.90
N ASN A 94 -22.63 -10.02 -11.24
CA ASN A 94 -21.83 -11.18 -10.82
C ASN A 94 -20.35 -10.76 -10.65
N PRO A 95 -20.00 -10.02 -9.59
CA PRO A 95 -18.62 -9.60 -9.38
C PRO A 95 -17.72 -10.81 -9.13
N GLU A 96 -16.50 -10.75 -9.66
CA GLU A 96 -15.49 -11.79 -9.52
C GLU A 96 -14.11 -11.14 -9.29
N ARG A 97 -13.43 -11.55 -8.22
CA ARG A 97 -12.03 -11.24 -7.95
C ARG A 97 -11.19 -12.13 -8.85
N ARG A 98 -10.72 -11.59 -9.98
CA ARG A 98 -10.05 -12.38 -11.02
C ARG A 98 -8.84 -11.72 -11.63
N PHE A 99 -8.92 -10.43 -11.91
CA PHE A 99 -7.86 -9.71 -12.59
C PHE A 99 -7.08 -8.88 -11.58
N LEU A 100 -5.75 -8.98 -11.66
CA LEU A 100 -4.83 -8.06 -11.01
C LEU A 100 -4.50 -6.95 -12.00
N LEU A 101 -4.65 -5.70 -11.56
CA LEU A 101 -4.38 -4.51 -12.36
C LEU A 101 -3.10 -3.88 -11.83
N LEU A 102 -2.03 -3.91 -12.64
CA LEU A 102 -0.68 -3.51 -12.29
C LEU A 102 -0.29 -2.22 -13.02
N PRO A 103 -0.44 -1.05 -12.37
CA PRO A 103 0.09 0.19 -12.90
C PRO A 103 1.61 0.23 -12.80
N GLY A 104 2.26 0.71 -13.86
CA GLY A 104 3.66 1.11 -13.82
C GLY A 104 3.75 2.54 -13.31
N LEU A 105 4.26 2.71 -12.08
CA LEU A 105 4.35 4.00 -11.42
C LEU A 105 5.14 5.01 -12.27
N ARG A 106 6.17 4.58 -13.00
CA ARG A 106 6.96 5.47 -13.84
C ARG A 106 6.46 5.55 -15.27
N SER A 107 6.07 4.42 -15.86
CA SER A 107 5.65 4.38 -17.27
C SER A 107 4.27 4.93 -17.53
N SER A 108 3.41 4.99 -16.51
CA SER A 108 1.98 5.28 -16.63
C SER A 108 1.18 4.27 -17.48
N ARG A 109 1.75 3.10 -17.79
CA ARG A 109 1.02 1.97 -18.38
C ARG A 109 0.28 1.21 -17.28
N LEU A 110 -0.80 0.55 -17.64
CA LEU A 110 -1.53 -0.35 -16.74
C LEU A 110 -1.68 -1.71 -17.40
N HIS A 111 -1.31 -2.77 -16.69
CA HIS A 111 -1.35 -4.15 -17.17
C HIS A 111 -2.42 -4.96 -16.44
N VAL A 112 -3.27 -5.66 -17.18
CA VAL A 112 -4.33 -6.50 -16.61
C VAL A 112 -3.94 -7.96 -16.72
N MET A 113 -3.80 -8.62 -15.57
CA MET A 113 -3.37 -10.02 -15.45
C MET A 113 -4.53 -10.89 -15.00
N ASP A 114 -4.94 -11.84 -15.82
CA ASP A 114 -5.97 -12.84 -15.49
C ASP A 114 -5.36 -13.95 -14.65
N THR A 115 -5.86 -14.15 -13.42
CA THR A 115 -5.43 -15.22 -12.50
C THR A 115 -6.13 -16.55 -12.76
N ARG A 116 -7.02 -16.64 -13.76
CA ARG A 116 -7.70 -17.89 -14.12
C ARG A 116 -7.25 -18.43 -15.48
N PRO A 117 -7.36 -19.76 -15.69
CA PRO A 117 -7.78 -20.79 -14.72
C PRO A 117 -6.68 -21.20 -13.73
N ASP A 118 -5.45 -20.74 -13.91
CA ASP A 118 -4.29 -21.10 -13.10
C ASP A 118 -3.80 -19.90 -12.28
N PRO A 119 -4.14 -19.83 -10.97
CA PRO A 119 -3.76 -18.70 -10.11
C PRO A 119 -2.25 -18.63 -9.85
N VAL A 120 -1.50 -19.70 -10.11
CA VAL A 120 -0.03 -19.69 -10.01
C VAL A 120 0.60 -19.01 -11.22
N ARG A 121 -0.09 -18.95 -12.37
CA ARG A 121 0.45 -18.42 -13.62
C ARG A 121 -0.48 -17.37 -14.25
N PRO A 122 -0.63 -16.19 -13.63
CA PRO A 122 -1.42 -15.12 -14.20
C PRO A 122 -0.96 -14.75 -15.61
N LYS A 123 -1.91 -14.38 -16.49
CA LYS A 123 -1.62 -14.06 -17.90
C LYS A 123 -2.05 -12.66 -18.24
N LEU A 124 -1.19 -11.94 -18.95
CA LEU A 124 -1.53 -10.63 -19.50
C LEU A 124 -2.67 -10.78 -20.51
N VAL A 125 -3.77 -10.06 -20.26
CA VAL A 125 -4.93 -10.02 -21.16
C VAL A 125 -5.18 -8.65 -21.76
N LYS A 126 -4.66 -7.58 -21.12
CA LYS A 126 -4.80 -6.22 -21.61
C LYS A 126 -3.63 -5.35 -21.14
N THR A 127 -3.28 -4.35 -21.94
CA THR A 127 -2.45 -3.22 -21.52
C THR A 127 -3.15 -1.93 -21.93
N VAL A 128 -3.33 -1.03 -20.97
CA VAL A 128 -3.78 0.35 -21.17
C VAL A 128 -2.53 1.21 -21.29
N SER A 129 -2.49 2.07 -22.32
CA SER A 129 -1.31 2.89 -22.60
C SER A 129 -1.28 4.15 -21.74
N ALA A 130 -0.09 4.72 -21.56
CA ALA A 130 0.08 6.00 -20.89
C ALA A 130 -0.70 7.13 -21.59
N GLU A 131 -0.76 7.10 -22.92
CA GLU A 131 -1.52 8.06 -23.72
C GLU A 131 -3.02 7.97 -23.45
N GLU A 132 -3.57 6.78 -23.22
CA GLU A 132 -4.98 6.64 -22.87
C GLU A 132 -5.28 7.26 -21.50
N LEU A 133 -4.44 6.96 -20.50
CA LEU A 133 -4.57 7.53 -19.15
C LEU A 133 -4.50 9.06 -19.18
N ALA A 134 -3.48 9.60 -19.87
CA ALA A 134 -3.31 11.04 -20.03
C ALA A 134 -4.46 11.67 -20.82
N ALA A 135 -4.90 11.07 -21.94
CA ALA A 135 -5.92 11.66 -22.79
C ALA A 135 -7.32 11.66 -22.18
N LYS A 136 -7.66 10.62 -21.41
CA LYS A 136 -9.02 10.46 -20.86
C LYS A 136 -9.16 10.94 -19.42
N ALA A 137 -8.16 10.73 -18.59
CA ALA A 137 -8.18 11.16 -17.19
C ALA A 137 -7.29 12.38 -16.90
N GLY A 138 -6.38 12.75 -17.81
CA GLY A 138 -5.51 13.91 -17.59
C GLY A 138 -4.41 13.66 -16.58
N TYR A 139 -4.03 12.39 -16.34
CA TYR A 139 -3.09 12.01 -15.28
C TYR A 139 -1.94 11.13 -15.77
N SER A 140 -0.90 11.06 -14.95
CA SER A 140 0.26 10.17 -15.10
C SER A 140 0.77 9.72 -13.72
N ARG A 141 1.70 8.76 -13.73
CA ARG A 141 2.31 8.14 -12.53
C ARG A 141 1.26 7.51 -11.61
N PRO A 142 0.51 6.51 -12.12
CA PRO A 142 -0.50 5.79 -11.35
C PRO A 142 0.13 5.05 -10.17
N HIS A 143 -0.54 5.08 -9.01
CA HIS A 143 -0.05 4.55 -7.74
C HIS A 143 -1.06 3.55 -7.16
N THR A 144 -1.96 3.97 -6.26
CA THR A 144 -2.92 3.09 -5.57
C THR A 144 -4.07 2.70 -6.47
N LEU A 145 -4.50 1.43 -6.36
CA LEU A 145 -5.68 0.91 -7.03
C LEU A 145 -6.68 0.29 -6.04
N HIS A 146 -7.96 0.71 -6.11
CA HIS A 146 -9.04 0.07 -5.37
C HIS A 146 -10.29 -0.16 -6.24
N CYS A 147 -11.00 -1.25 -5.96
CA CYS A 147 -12.29 -1.61 -6.53
C CYS A 147 -13.41 -0.75 -5.92
N GLY A 148 -13.66 0.43 -6.50
CA GLY A 148 -14.63 1.40 -6.00
C GLY A 148 -16.03 1.25 -6.60
N PRO A 149 -17.00 2.07 -6.15
CA PRO A 149 -18.42 1.90 -6.50
C PRO A 149 -18.76 2.22 -7.97
N ASP A 150 -18.12 3.24 -8.54
CA ASP A 150 -18.40 3.75 -9.89
C ASP A 150 -17.32 3.36 -10.92
N GLY A 151 -16.42 2.46 -10.55
CA GLY A 151 -15.27 2.04 -11.33
C GLY A 151 -14.13 1.55 -10.47
N VAL A 152 -13.06 1.09 -11.10
CA VAL A 152 -11.79 0.91 -10.41
C VAL A 152 -11.12 2.28 -10.27
N PHE A 153 -10.81 2.67 -9.03
CA PHE A 153 -10.15 3.93 -8.70
C PHE A 153 -8.64 3.73 -8.81
N LEU A 154 -7.96 4.64 -9.48
CA LEU A 154 -6.51 4.62 -9.68
C LEU A 154 -5.94 6.00 -9.35
N SER A 155 -5.28 6.16 -8.20
CA SER A 155 -4.61 7.42 -7.87
C SER A 155 -3.38 7.62 -8.76
N CYS A 156 -3.02 8.88 -9.00
CA CYS A 156 -1.97 9.30 -9.92
C CYS A 156 -1.24 10.52 -9.35
N LEU A 157 0.09 10.47 -9.28
CA LEU A 157 0.91 11.53 -8.65
C LEU A 157 0.92 12.85 -9.43
N GLY A 158 0.74 12.79 -10.76
CA GLY A 158 0.94 13.95 -11.62
C GLY A 158 -0.10 14.10 -12.71
N SER A 159 -0.03 15.25 -13.38
CA SER A 159 -0.85 15.54 -14.54
C SER A 159 -0.41 14.70 -15.75
N GLY A 160 -1.26 14.62 -16.77
CA GLY A 160 -1.01 13.87 -18.00
C GLY A 160 0.16 14.38 -18.85
N ASP A 161 0.69 15.57 -18.55
CA ASP A 161 1.93 16.06 -19.18
C ASP A 161 3.21 15.42 -18.60
N GLY A 162 3.08 14.73 -17.46
CA GLY A 162 4.12 13.89 -16.90
C GLY A 162 5.17 14.60 -16.06
N THR A 163 5.07 15.91 -15.85
CA THR A 163 6.08 16.64 -15.06
C THR A 163 5.50 17.20 -13.78
N ASP A 164 4.36 17.88 -13.81
CA ASP A 164 3.83 18.64 -12.67
C ASP A 164 2.47 18.13 -12.20
N GLY A 165 1.83 18.87 -11.28
CA GLY A 165 0.47 18.64 -10.84
C GLY A 165 -0.59 19.40 -11.66
N PRO A 166 -1.87 19.26 -11.28
CA PRO A 166 -2.31 18.47 -10.15
C PRO A 166 -2.33 16.97 -10.46
N GLY A 167 -1.97 16.15 -9.48
CA GLY A 167 -2.33 14.73 -9.46
C GLY A 167 -3.80 14.53 -9.12
N GLY A 168 -4.26 13.29 -9.05
CA GLY A 168 -5.65 12.96 -8.73
C GLY A 168 -5.96 11.48 -8.94
N VAL A 169 -7.21 11.15 -9.27
CA VAL A 169 -7.71 9.79 -9.37
C VAL A 169 -8.40 9.58 -10.72
N ALA A 170 -7.95 8.58 -11.47
CA ALA A 170 -8.62 8.09 -12.67
C ALA A 170 -9.66 7.01 -12.30
N LEU A 171 -10.77 6.98 -13.03
CA LEU A 171 -11.74 5.88 -12.98
C LEU A 171 -11.56 4.98 -14.20
N LEU A 172 -11.54 3.67 -13.96
CA LEU A 172 -11.52 2.65 -15.00
C LEU A 172 -12.83 1.86 -15.00
N ASP A 173 -13.23 1.41 -16.18
CA ASP A 173 -14.41 0.55 -16.33
C ASP A 173 -14.19 -0.79 -15.61
N HIS A 174 -15.18 -1.24 -14.84
CA HIS A 174 -15.11 -2.49 -14.08
C HIS A 174 -14.97 -3.76 -14.95
N THR A 175 -15.38 -3.69 -16.21
CA THR A 175 -15.43 -4.85 -17.11
C THR A 175 -14.35 -4.78 -18.18
N THR A 176 -14.25 -3.63 -18.85
CA THR A 176 -13.29 -3.47 -19.94
C THR A 176 -11.92 -3.03 -19.45
N PHE A 177 -11.84 -2.42 -18.27
CA PHE A 177 -10.64 -1.74 -17.74
C PHE A 177 -10.17 -0.59 -18.62
N ASP A 178 -11.05 -0.01 -19.46
CA ASP A 178 -10.73 1.21 -20.20
C ASP A 178 -10.71 2.39 -19.23
N VAL A 179 -9.86 3.38 -19.49
CA VAL A 179 -9.91 4.63 -18.73
C VAL A 179 -11.22 5.33 -19.10
N LEU A 180 -11.98 5.77 -18.09
CA LEU A 180 -13.24 6.47 -18.26
C LEU A 180 -13.01 7.97 -18.26
N ARG A 181 -12.49 8.49 -17.15
CA ARG A 181 -12.34 9.92 -16.86
C ARG A 181 -11.51 10.14 -15.58
N ALA A 182 -11.23 11.39 -15.26
CA ALA A 182 -10.91 11.80 -13.89
C ALA A 182 -12.14 11.60 -12.98
N TRP A 183 -11.91 11.19 -11.74
CA TRP A 183 -12.95 11.05 -10.72
C TRP A 183 -13.44 12.43 -10.25
N GLU A 184 -12.51 13.37 -10.03
CA GLU A 184 -12.80 14.67 -9.46
C GLU A 184 -13.68 15.52 -10.38
N THR A 185 -14.77 16.06 -9.85
CA THR A 185 -15.60 17.05 -10.54
C THR A 185 -15.28 18.46 -10.09
N GLU A 186 -14.97 18.63 -8.79
CA GLU A 186 -14.54 19.88 -8.18
C GLU A 186 -13.44 19.59 -7.15
N ARG A 187 -12.16 19.75 -7.55
CA ARG A 187 -11.01 19.37 -6.70
C ARG A 187 -10.71 20.27 -5.50
N GLY A 188 -11.40 21.41 -5.39
CA GLY A 188 -11.11 22.39 -4.35
C GLY A 188 -9.62 22.80 -4.36
N PRO A 189 -8.94 22.86 -3.20
CA PRO A 189 -7.53 23.22 -3.10
C PRO A 189 -6.57 22.05 -3.35
N GLN A 190 -7.04 20.84 -3.66
CA GLN A 190 -6.16 19.69 -3.89
C GLN A 190 -5.24 19.92 -5.09
N HIS A 191 -3.95 19.60 -4.91
CA HIS A 191 -2.96 19.64 -5.97
C HIS A 191 -2.07 18.39 -5.97
N PHE A 192 -1.52 18.01 -4.80
CA PHE A 192 -0.76 16.78 -4.65
C PHE A 192 -1.69 15.58 -4.45
N ALA A 193 -1.19 14.40 -4.82
CA ALA A 193 -1.87 13.13 -4.64
C ALA A 193 -0.86 12.06 -4.20
N TYR A 194 -1.37 10.97 -3.63
CA TYR A 194 -0.62 9.76 -3.37
C TYR A 194 -1.57 8.57 -3.26
N ASP A 195 -2.23 8.42 -2.12
CA ASP A 195 -3.13 7.31 -1.83
C ASP A 195 -4.61 7.75 -1.89
N VAL A 196 -5.52 6.80 -2.08
CA VAL A 196 -6.97 7.02 -2.11
C VAL A 196 -7.70 5.87 -1.41
N TRP A 197 -8.62 6.19 -0.52
CA TRP A 197 -9.55 5.21 0.06
C TRP A 197 -10.86 5.91 0.47
N TRP A 198 -11.67 5.30 1.35
CA TRP A 198 -13.05 5.74 1.58
C TRP A 198 -13.68 5.15 2.85
N HIS A 199 -14.81 5.77 3.21
CA HIS A 199 -15.86 5.25 4.07
C HIS A 199 -17.13 5.06 3.22
N LEU A 200 -17.36 3.84 2.71
CA LEU A 200 -18.47 3.56 1.78
C LEU A 200 -19.84 3.87 2.39
N GLY A 201 -20.05 3.49 3.65
CA GLY A 201 -21.33 3.65 4.34
C GLY A 201 -21.80 5.11 4.49
N THR A 202 -20.89 6.07 4.34
CA THR A 202 -21.16 7.50 4.54
C THR A 202 -20.83 8.35 3.31
N ASN A 203 -20.55 7.73 2.16
CA ASN A 203 -20.25 8.43 0.89
C ASN A 203 -19.06 9.41 1.02
N VAL A 204 -17.99 8.99 1.70
CA VAL A 204 -16.80 9.81 1.91
C VAL A 204 -15.58 9.15 1.25
N GLY A 205 -14.93 9.85 0.33
CA GLY A 205 -13.59 9.51 -0.15
C GLY A 205 -12.52 10.27 0.64
N VAL A 206 -11.31 9.70 0.74
CA VAL A 206 -10.13 10.31 1.37
C VAL A 206 -8.93 10.17 0.45
N THR A 207 -8.15 11.23 0.26
CA THR A 207 -6.87 11.18 -0.48
C THR A 207 -5.75 11.85 0.31
N SER A 208 -4.51 11.40 0.09
CA SER A 208 -3.30 11.90 0.75
C SER A 208 -2.34 12.58 -0.25
N GLU A 209 -1.19 13.07 0.23
CA GLU A 209 -0.28 13.91 -0.54
C GLU A 209 1.19 13.51 -0.37
N TRP A 210 1.85 13.17 -1.49
CA TRP A 210 3.31 12.97 -1.52
C TRP A 210 4.02 14.16 -2.17
N GLY A 211 3.96 14.24 -3.50
CA GLY A 211 4.61 15.25 -4.34
C GLY A 211 4.33 14.95 -5.81
N THR A 212 4.73 15.86 -6.71
CA THR A 212 4.58 15.65 -8.15
C THR A 212 5.71 14.75 -8.70
N PRO A 213 5.57 14.19 -9.92
CA PRO A 213 6.56 13.28 -10.48
C PRO A 213 8.01 13.80 -10.42
N TRP A 214 8.25 15.06 -10.81
CA TRP A 214 9.60 15.62 -10.80
C TRP A 214 10.22 15.73 -9.40
N MET A 215 9.39 15.78 -8.34
CA MET A 215 9.84 15.85 -6.95
C MET A 215 10.25 14.49 -6.38
N VAL A 216 9.89 13.38 -7.05
CA VAL A 216 10.03 12.02 -6.50
C VAL A 216 10.87 11.10 -7.39
N GLU A 217 10.80 11.24 -8.72
CA GLU A 217 11.35 10.26 -9.66
C GLU A 217 12.87 10.07 -9.57
N ASP A 218 13.59 11.12 -9.18
CA ASP A 218 15.06 11.14 -9.13
C ASP A 218 15.60 11.12 -7.68
N GLY A 219 14.76 10.80 -6.70
CA GLY A 219 15.11 10.78 -5.27
C GLY A 219 14.47 11.92 -4.48
N VAL A 220 14.63 11.87 -3.15
CA VAL A 220 14.24 12.98 -2.27
C VAL A 220 15.10 14.18 -2.58
N VAL A 221 14.48 15.32 -2.87
CA VAL A 221 15.17 16.60 -3.10
C VAL A 221 15.32 17.34 -1.77
N PRO A 222 16.53 17.43 -1.18
CA PRO A 222 16.73 18.01 0.15
C PRO A 222 16.26 19.46 0.26
N GLU A 223 16.47 20.26 -0.79
CA GLU A 223 16.07 21.67 -0.83
C GLU A 223 14.55 21.84 -0.77
N LEU A 224 13.80 20.93 -1.38
CA LEU A 224 12.33 20.93 -1.33
C LEU A 224 11.82 20.43 0.01
N LEU A 225 12.42 19.38 0.55
CA LEU A 225 12.06 18.83 1.85
C LEU A 225 12.28 19.87 2.95
N LEU A 226 13.48 20.42 3.05
CA LEU A 226 13.80 21.47 4.04
C LEU A 226 13.07 22.79 3.75
N GLY A 227 12.69 23.01 2.49
CA GLY A 227 11.83 24.12 2.06
C GLY A 227 10.34 23.92 2.33
N ARG A 228 9.94 22.82 2.99
CA ARG A 228 8.56 22.45 3.32
C ARG A 228 7.65 22.41 2.09
N LYS A 229 8.08 21.69 1.05
CA LYS A 229 7.42 21.66 -0.27
C LYS A 229 6.71 20.36 -0.62
N TYR A 230 6.94 19.27 0.13
CA TYR A 230 6.19 18.03 -0.06
C TYR A 230 4.80 18.12 0.57
N GLY A 231 3.92 17.20 0.18
CA GLY A 231 2.54 17.11 0.65
C GLY A 231 2.43 16.95 2.17
N HIS A 232 1.40 17.56 2.76
CA HIS A 232 1.21 17.61 4.21
C HIS A 232 -0.27 17.71 4.63
N ALA A 233 -1.19 17.32 3.75
CA ALA A 233 -2.62 17.37 4.01
C ALA A 233 -3.37 16.08 3.65
N LEU A 234 -4.53 15.93 4.28
CA LEU A 234 -5.59 15.00 3.90
C LEU A 234 -6.71 15.76 3.19
N HIS A 235 -7.33 15.12 2.20
CA HIS A 235 -8.49 15.66 1.50
C HIS A 235 -9.67 14.70 1.62
N PHE A 236 -10.83 15.25 1.99
CA PHE A 236 -12.10 14.52 2.09
C PHE A 236 -13.02 14.95 0.97
N TRP A 237 -13.77 13.98 0.45
CA TRP A 237 -14.54 14.09 -0.79
C TRP A 237 -15.91 13.47 -0.62
N GLU A 238 -16.88 13.95 -1.39
CA GLU A 238 -18.13 13.23 -1.64
C GLU A 238 -17.81 12.13 -2.65
N LEU A 239 -17.91 10.85 -2.23
CA LEU A 239 -17.36 9.72 -2.99
C LEU A 239 -18.01 9.57 -4.37
N ASP A 240 -19.33 9.60 -4.42
CA ASP A 240 -20.11 9.39 -5.66
C ASP A 240 -19.90 10.51 -6.69
N SER A 241 -19.70 11.76 -6.23
CA SER A 241 -19.62 12.92 -7.13
C SER A 241 -18.19 13.36 -7.43
N GLY A 242 -17.21 12.95 -6.63
CA GLY A 242 -15.83 13.45 -6.73
C GLY A 242 -15.69 14.95 -6.39
N ARG A 243 -16.61 15.48 -5.58
CA ARG A 243 -16.57 16.88 -5.12
C ARG A 243 -15.79 16.98 -3.82
N HIS A 244 -14.79 17.87 -3.80
CA HIS A 244 -14.00 18.15 -2.60
C HIS A 244 -14.86 18.74 -1.49
N LEU A 245 -14.71 18.23 -0.27
CA LEU A 245 -15.46 18.66 0.91
C LEU A 245 -14.57 19.42 1.89
N GLN A 246 -13.38 18.90 2.17
CA GLN A 246 -12.54 19.41 3.25
C GLN A 246 -11.07 19.11 3.00
N ARG A 247 -10.20 20.05 3.37
CA ARG A 247 -8.75 19.84 3.51
C ARG A 247 -8.41 19.89 4.99
N ILE A 248 -7.62 18.93 5.47
CA ILE A 248 -7.02 18.95 6.81
C ILE A 248 -5.52 19.08 6.62
N ASP A 249 -4.97 20.21 7.05
CA ASP A 249 -3.53 20.44 7.07
C ASP A 249 -2.94 19.84 8.35
N LEU A 250 -1.94 18.95 8.23
CA LEU A 250 -1.28 18.35 9.38
C LEU A 250 -0.17 19.24 9.95
N GLY A 251 0.26 20.26 9.20
CA GLY A 251 1.36 21.17 9.50
C GLY A 251 2.52 20.99 8.52
N ASP A 252 3.10 22.10 8.07
CA ASP A 252 4.16 22.13 7.05
C ASP A 252 5.51 21.57 7.54
N GLN A 253 5.67 21.34 8.84
CA GLN A 253 6.79 20.60 9.38
C GLN A 253 6.71 19.10 9.08
N TYR A 254 5.50 18.58 8.91
CA TYR A 254 5.25 17.18 8.57
C TYR A 254 5.22 17.04 7.06
N GLN A 255 5.99 16.12 6.49
CA GLN A 255 6.18 16.00 5.05
C GLN A 255 5.92 14.57 4.61
N MET A 256 5.28 14.44 3.44
CA MET A 256 4.93 13.18 2.77
C MET A 256 3.90 12.39 3.60
N VAL A 257 2.63 12.72 3.36
CA VAL A 257 1.46 12.07 3.98
C VAL A 257 1.06 10.94 3.04
N LEU A 258 1.40 9.70 3.41
CA LEU A 258 1.38 8.56 2.50
C LEU A 258 0.12 7.71 2.65
N GLU A 259 0.27 6.50 3.20
CA GLU A 259 -0.72 5.43 3.21
C GLU A 259 -1.93 5.74 4.11
N LEU A 260 -3.13 5.59 3.55
CA LEU A 260 -4.42 5.74 4.21
C LEU A 260 -4.94 4.37 4.63
N ARG A 261 -5.33 4.20 5.88
CA ARG A 261 -6.00 2.99 6.39
C ARG A 261 -7.28 3.36 7.15
N PRO A 262 -8.43 3.50 6.46
CA PRO A 262 -9.72 3.61 7.14
C PRO A 262 -10.00 2.35 7.95
N ALA A 263 -10.85 2.48 8.97
CA ALA A 263 -11.40 1.33 9.68
C ALA A 263 -12.13 0.37 8.74
N HIS A 264 -12.02 -0.92 9.00
CA HIS A 264 -12.72 -1.99 8.28
C HIS A 264 -14.20 -2.08 8.66
N ASP A 265 -14.57 -1.69 9.89
CA ASP A 265 -15.97 -1.52 10.28
C ASP A 265 -16.65 -0.49 9.36
N PRO A 266 -17.63 -0.90 8.53
CA PRO A 266 -18.28 0.00 7.57
C PRO A 266 -19.10 1.13 8.20
N GLN A 267 -19.31 1.11 9.53
CA GLN A 267 -19.98 2.17 10.28
C GLN A 267 -19.01 3.15 10.93
N ALA A 268 -17.71 2.84 10.96
CA ALA A 268 -16.69 3.70 11.53
C ALA A 268 -16.33 4.82 10.54
N GLU A 269 -16.26 6.06 11.04
CA GLU A 269 -15.81 7.22 10.27
C GLU A 269 -14.44 7.71 10.78
N TRP A 270 -13.49 6.78 10.94
CA TRP A 270 -12.13 7.06 11.39
C TRP A 270 -11.10 6.20 10.65
N GLY A 271 -9.83 6.63 10.65
CA GLY A 271 -8.73 5.86 10.05
C GLY A 271 -7.36 6.47 10.36
N PHE A 272 -6.30 5.78 9.94
CA PHE A 272 -4.92 6.16 10.22
C PHE A 272 -4.16 6.54 8.95
N VAL A 273 -3.30 7.58 9.03
CA VAL A 273 -2.35 7.95 7.97
C VAL A 273 -0.93 7.99 8.49
N GLY A 274 0.01 7.46 7.70
CA GLY A 274 1.45 7.57 7.95
C GLY A 274 2.03 8.89 7.44
N VAL A 275 2.94 9.49 8.21
CA VAL A 275 3.75 10.66 7.83
C VAL A 275 5.22 10.28 7.92
N VAL A 276 5.93 10.39 6.80
CA VAL A 276 7.30 9.89 6.65
C VAL A 276 8.27 10.60 7.58
N THR A 277 8.21 11.94 7.63
CA THR A 277 9.21 12.72 8.36
C THR A 277 8.69 14.08 8.81
N ASN A 278 9.19 14.53 9.95
CA ASN A 278 9.10 15.89 10.44
C ASN A 278 10.45 16.60 10.19
N VAL A 279 10.45 17.71 9.47
CA VAL A 279 11.70 18.41 9.11
C VAL A 279 12.36 19.14 10.28
N GLU A 280 11.69 19.24 11.43
CA GLU A 280 12.24 19.88 12.63
C GLU A 280 13.10 18.95 13.47
N ASP A 281 12.80 17.64 13.47
CA ASP A 281 13.44 16.67 14.37
C ASP A 281 13.64 15.26 13.76
N LEU A 282 13.30 15.06 12.48
CA LEU A 282 13.37 13.80 11.73
C LEU A 282 12.50 12.67 12.28
N SER A 283 11.59 12.95 13.21
CA SER A 283 10.59 11.98 13.66
C SER A 283 9.63 11.61 12.54
N ALA A 284 9.08 10.40 12.61
CA ALA A 284 7.94 9.99 11.82
C ALA A 284 6.69 9.94 12.71
N SER A 285 5.50 9.93 12.11
CA SER A 285 4.27 9.91 12.91
C SER A 285 3.12 9.19 12.23
N VAL A 286 2.17 8.73 13.03
CA VAL A 286 0.85 8.27 12.57
C VAL A 286 -0.22 9.18 13.13
N TRP A 287 -1.16 9.56 12.28
CA TRP A 287 -2.29 10.42 12.60
C TRP A 287 -3.60 9.66 12.47
N LEU A 288 -4.47 9.82 13.46
CA LEU A 288 -5.86 9.38 13.40
C LEU A 288 -6.68 10.53 12.80
N TRP A 289 -7.39 10.27 11.70
CA TRP A 289 -8.54 11.10 11.33
C TRP A 289 -9.82 10.49 11.87
N HIS A 290 -10.78 11.34 12.26
CA HIS A 290 -12.11 10.89 12.66
C HIS A 290 -13.15 11.98 12.42
N ARG A 291 -14.42 11.58 12.26
CA ARG A 291 -15.55 12.51 12.25
C ARG A 291 -15.70 13.19 13.62
N ASP A 292 -15.87 14.51 13.62
CA ASP A 292 -16.28 15.33 14.75
C ASP A 292 -17.45 16.23 14.33
N GLY A 293 -18.66 15.83 14.73
CA GLY A 293 -19.89 16.43 14.24
C GLY A 293 -20.06 16.26 12.73
N ALA A 294 -20.08 17.36 11.98
CA ALA A 294 -20.23 17.34 10.53
C ALA A 294 -18.89 17.29 9.76
N ALA A 295 -17.78 17.63 10.42
CA ALA A 295 -16.46 17.72 9.79
C ALA A 295 -15.58 16.53 10.16
N PHE A 296 -14.48 16.33 9.44
CA PHE A 296 -13.39 15.49 9.89
C PHE A 296 -12.34 16.32 10.64
N THR A 297 -11.64 15.69 11.58
CA THR A 297 -10.45 16.27 12.21
C THR A 297 -9.33 15.22 12.23
N ALA A 298 -8.10 15.64 12.44
CA ALA A 298 -6.95 14.74 12.55
C ALA A 298 -6.10 15.08 13.78
N ARG A 299 -5.55 14.04 14.42
CA ARG A 299 -4.63 14.17 15.55
C ARG A 299 -3.47 13.18 15.43
N LYS A 300 -2.26 13.64 15.77
CA LYS A 300 -1.11 12.75 15.94
C LYS A 300 -1.38 11.82 17.12
N VAL A 301 -1.22 10.51 16.89
CA VAL A 301 -1.45 9.47 17.90
C VAL A 301 -0.22 8.61 18.16
N ILE A 302 0.71 8.54 17.21
CA ILE A 302 2.01 7.88 17.35
C ILE A 302 3.08 8.84 16.84
N GLU A 303 4.20 8.90 17.56
CA GLU A 303 5.41 9.59 17.15
C GLU A 303 6.60 8.66 17.38
N ILE A 304 7.44 8.49 16.37
CA ILE A 304 8.63 7.65 16.40
C ILE A 304 9.83 8.58 16.18
N PRO A 305 10.74 8.72 17.15
CA PRO A 305 11.87 9.64 17.03
C PRO A 305 12.96 9.08 16.13
N ALA A 306 13.75 9.97 15.51
CA ALA A 306 14.98 9.58 14.83
C ALA A 306 16.04 9.02 15.80
N GLU A 307 16.86 8.10 15.30
CA GLU A 307 17.92 7.45 16.08
C GLU A 307 19.29 8.09 15.76
N PRO A 308 20.01 8.64 16.75
CA PRO A 308 21.36 9.17 16.52
C PRO A 308 22.31 8.11 15.99
N ALA A 309 23.14 8.48 15.01
CA ALA A 309 24.13 7.58 14.41
C ALA A 309 25.43 8.33 14.09
N LYS A 310 26.53 7.58 13.97
CA LYS A 310 27.80 8.19 13.55
C LYS A 310 27.74 8.58 12.08
N THR A 311 28.35 9.71 11.74
CA THR A 311 28.36 10.23 10.37
C THR A 311 28.94 9.22 9.38
N GLU A 312 29.99 8.47 9.75
CA GLU A 312 30.58 7.44 8.88
C GLU A 312 29.67 6.24 8.59
N ASP A 313 28.66 5.99 9.43
CA ASP A 313 27.70 4.89 9.28
C ASP A 313 26.45 5.32 8.47
N LEU A 314 26.33 6.61 8.13
CA LEU A 314 25.17 7.19 7.45
C LEU A 314 25.40 7.36 5.94
N PRO A 315 24.37 7.13 5.10
CA PRO A 315 24.41 7.47 3.69
C PRO A 315 24.55 8.98 3.51
N PRO A 316 25.08 9.47 2.37
CA PRO A 316 25.33 10.90 2.15
C PRO A 316 24.13 11.80 2.44
N ALA A 317 22.92 11.34 2.11
CA ALA A 317 21.68 12.07 2.36
C ALA A 317 21.39 12.32 3.86
N LEU A 318 21.90 11.47 4.75
CA LEU A 318 21.62 11.54 6.20
C LEU A 318 22.79 12.10 7.03
N GLN A 319 24.00 12.15 6.46
CA GLN A 319 25.20 12.66 7.13
C GLN A 319 25.05 14.06 7.76
N PRO A 320 24.39 15.05 7.11
CA PRO A 320 24.23 16.38 7.70
C PRO A 320 23.40 16.40 8.99
N PHE A 321 22.57 15.38 9.21
CA PHE A 321 21.66 15.29 10.35
C PHE A 321 22.23 14.48 11.52
N GLY A 322 23.17 13.58 11.27
CA GLY A 322 23.76 12.73 12.32
C GLY A 322 22.76 11.75 12.97
N ALA A 323 21.68 11.43 12.27
CA ALA A 323 20.62 10.55 12.75
C ALA A 323 19.95 9.79 11.58
N VAL A 324 19.36 8.64 11.90
CA VAL A 324 18.50 7.86 11.02
C VAL A 324 17.04 8.21 11.32
N PRO A 325 16.31 8.88 10.42
CA PRO A 325 14.85 9.02 10.56
C PRO A 325 14.18 7.64 10.51
N PRO A 326 13.06 7.40 11.21
CA PRO A 326 12.32 6.15 11.09
C PRO A 326 11.77 5.92 9.69
N LEU A 327 11.35 6.99 9.00
CA LEU A 327 10.72 6.94 7.67
C LEU A 327 9.52 5.98 7.67
N VAL A 328 8.41 6.40 8.27
CA VAL A 328 7.16 5.61 8.21
C VAL A 328 6.61 5.69 6.80
N THR A 329 6.86 4.66 6.00
CA THR A 329 6.48 4.61 4.59
C THR A 329 5.21 3.82 4.35
N ASP A 330 4.92 2.82 5.20
CA ASP A 330 3.69 2.04 5.14
C ASP A 330 3.11 1.79 6.53
N ILE A 331 1.79 1.70 6.58
CA ILE A 331 1.01 1.27 7.74
C ILE A 331 -0.08 0.31 7.25
N ASN A 332 -0.48 -0.66 8.06
CA ASN A 332 -1.60 -1.54 7.71
C ASN A 332 -2.41 -1.91 8.96
N LEU A 333 -3.74 -1.94 8.82
CA LEU A 333 -4.70 -2.13 9.91
C LEU A 333 -5.33 -3.50 9.75
N SER A 334 -5.27 -4.34 10.79
CA SER A 334 -5.90 -5.67 10.77
C SER A 334 -7.41 -5.56 10.56
N VAL A 335 -8.00 -6.56 9.89
CA VAL A 335 -9.42 -6.58 9.49
C VAL A 335 -10.39 -6.46 10.68
N ASP A 336 -9.96 -6.81 11.89
CA ASP A 336 -10.72 -6.66 13.13
C ASP A 336 -10.57 -5.27 13.79
N ASP A 337 -9.91 -4.31 13.12
CA ASP A 337 -9.64 -2.95 13.57
C ASP A 337 -8.85 -2.85 14.89
N ARG A 338 -8.13 -3.91 15.27
CA ARG A 338 -7.46 -4.01 16.59
C ARG A 338 -5.97 -3.74 16.53
N TRP A 339 -5.30 -4.11 15.45
CA TRP A 339 -3.84 -4.07 15.35
C TRP A 339 -3.39 -3.19 14.20
N LEU A 340 -2.63 -2.15 14.51
CA LEU A 340 -1.98 -1.29 13.54
C LEU A 340 -0.50 -1.66 13.46
N TYR A 341 -0.04 -1.97 12.25
CA TYR A 341 1.36 -2.24 11.97
C TYR A 341 1.99 -1.07 11.24
N VAL A 342 3.21 -0.71 11.63
CA VAL A 342 3.89 0.51 11.17
C VAL A 342 5.32 0.16 10.76
N SER A 343 5.63 0.31 9.47
CA SER A 343 6.96 0.05 8.91
C SER A 343 7.83 1.30 8.99
N ALA A 344 8.91 1.24 9.77
CA ALA A 344 9.94 2.27 9.82
C ALA A 344 11.14 1.86 8.93
N TRP A 345 11.06 2.25 7.66
CA TRP A 345 12.00 1.85 6.61
C TRP A 345 13.42 2.41 6.79
N GLY A 346 13.60 3.49 7.55
CA GLY A 346 14.93 4.03 7.85
C GLY A 346 15.62 3.25 8.97
N THR A 347 14.95 3.11 10.12
CA THR A 347 15.52 2.46 11.32
C THR A 347 15.50 0.93 11.25
N GLY A 348 14.71 0.34 10.33
CA GLY A 348 14.64 -1.11 10.16
C GLY A 348 13.76 -1.79 11.19
N GLU A 349 12.64 -1.18 11.56
CA GLU A 349 11.74 -1.70 12.59
C GLU A 349 10.28 -1.76 12.09
N LEU A 350 9.61 -2.89 12.31
CA LEU A 350 8.16 -2.99 12.20
C LEU A 350 7.56 -2.96 13.61
N PHE A 351 6.67 -2.03 13.86
CA PHE A 351 5.96 -1.91 15.13
C PHE A 351 4.55 -2.51 15.03
N GLN A 352 4.07 -3.10 16.12
CA GLN A 352 2.68 -3.53 16.32
C GLN A 352 2.07 -2.71 17.46
N TYR A 353 1.01 -1.96 17.14
CA TYR A 353 0.23 -1.19 18.10
C TYR A 353 -1.16 -1.81 18.30
N ASP A 354 -1.58 -1.97 19.56
CA ASP A 354 -2.98 -2.19 19.91
C ASP A 354 -3.73 -0.87 19.76
N VAL A 355 -4.68 -0.84 18.84
CA VAL A 355 -5.54 0.30 18.51
C VAL A 355 -7.01 0.05 18.84
N SER A 356 -7.30 -0.89 19.76
CA SER A 356 -8.66 -1.10 20.30
C SER A 356 -9.29 0.21 20.84
N ASP A 357 -8.44 1.14 21.29
CA ASP A 357 -8.76 2.57 21.41
C ASP A 357 -7.93 3.35 20.38
N PRO A 358 -8.51 3.76 19.23
CA PRO A 358 -7.75 4.37 18.15
C PRO A 358 -7.15 5.73 18.53
N PHE A 359 -7.67 6.37 19.59
CA PHE A 359 -7.17 7.65 20.10
C PHE A 359 -5.92 7.51 20.98
N HIS A 360 -5.65 6.30 21.48
CA HIS A 360 -4.52 6.01 22.36
C HIS A 360 -3.84 4.68 22.01
N PRO A 361 -3.20 4.58 20.81
CA PRO A 361 -2.46 3.40 20.41
C PRO A 361 -1.42 2.98 21.45
N ARG A 362 -1.30 1.68 21.70
CA ARG A 362 -0.34 1.13 22.66
C ARG A 362 0.64 0.20 21.96
N LEU A 363 1.93 0.51 22.05
CA LEU A 363 2.96 -0.38 21.52
C LEU A 363 2.89 -1.73 22.24
N ALA A 364 2.67 -2.81 21.48
CA ALA A 364 2.52 -4.16 22.00
C ALA A 364 3.71 -5.05 21.62
N GLY A 365 4.38 -4.76 20.51
CA GLY A 365 5.59 -5.46 20.09
C GLY A 365 6.28 -4.77 18.92
N SER A 366 7.50 -5.18 18.63
CA SER A 366 8.22 -4.78 17.43
C SER A 366 9.22 -5.85 17.02
N VAL A 367 9.66 -5.79 15.76
CA VAL A 367 10.76 -6.61 15.25
C VAL A 367 11.70 -5.75 14.42
N ARG A 368 13.01 -5.91 14.60
CA ARG A 368 14.03 -5.26 13.78
C ARG A 368 14.55 -6.17 12.69
N LEU A 369 14.57 -5.66 11.46
CA LEU A 369 15.02 -6.33 10.24
C LEU A 369 15.64 -5.26 9.34
N GLY A 370 16.90 -5.45 8.92
CA GLY A 370 17.61 -4.46 8.11
C GLY A 370 17.80 -3.12 8.83
N GLY A 371 17.53 -2.03 8.12
CA GLY A 371 17.72 -0.65 8.56
C GLY A 371 19.05 -0.07 8.10
N VAL A 372 19.08 1.25 7.90
CA VAL A 372 20.25 1.99 7.35
C VAL A 372 21.53 1.68 8.12
N VAL A 373 21.45 1.74 9.46
CA VAL A 373 22.60 1.51 10.36
C VAL A 373 22.55 0.12 10.99
N ALA A 374 21.38 -0.30 11.49
CA ALA A 374 21.26 -1.55 12.25
C ALA A 374 21.59 -2.79 11.40
N LYS A 375 21.19 -2.78 10.11
CA LYS A 375 21.35 -3.89 9.15
C LYS A 375 21.03 -5.26 9.77
N THR A 376 19.98 -5.31 10.60
CA THR A 376 19.64 -6.46 11.44
C THR A 376 19.41 -7.69 10.56
N PRO A 377 20.11 -8.81 10.77
CA PRO A 377 19.99 -9.99 9.91
C PRO A 377 18.65 -10.71 10.13
N HIS A 378 18.24 -11.50 9.14
CA HIS A 378 17.17 -12.47 9.32
C HIS A 378 17.66 -13.62 10.24
N PRO A 379 16.86 -14.12 11.20
CA PRO A 379 17.30 -15.14 12.16
C PRO A 379 17.76 -16.47 11.54
N ALA A 380 17.25 -16.83 10.35
CA ALA A 380 17.73 -18.01 9.62
C ALA A 380 19.17 -17.84 9.06
N GLU A 381 19.64 -16.60 8.89
CA GLU A 381 20.98 -16.27 8.40
C GLU A 381 21.64 -15.17 9.28
N PRO A 382 21.92 -15.44 10.57
CA PRO A 382 22.32 -14.41 11.53
C PRO A 382 23.68 -13.75 11.24
N GLY A 383 24.46 -14.31 10.31
CA GLY A 383 25.74 -13.73 9.86
C GLY A 383 25.62 -12.84 8.62
N ARG A 384 24.43 -12.72 8.02
CA ARG A 384 24.21 -11.96 6.78
C ARG A 384 23.33 -10.73 7.06
N PRO A 385 23.91 -9.51 7.09
CA PRO A 385 23.13 -8.30 7.26
C PRO A 385 22.06 -8.17 6.16
N LEU A 386 20.86 -7.74 6.54
CA LEU A 386 19.80 -7.43 5.57
C LEU A 386 20.04 -6.03 4.99
N SER A 387 20.00 -5.91 3.67
CA SER A 387 19.87 -4.61 2.98
C SER A 387 18.42 -4.15 2.93
N GLY A 388 18.20 -2.84 2.85
CA GLY A 388 16.86 -2.27 2.99
C GLY A 388 16.31 -2.46 4.41
N ALA A 389 15.00 -2.37 4.54
CA ALA A 389 14.25 -2.49 5.79
C ALA A 389 12.78 -2.83 5.46
N PRO A 390 11.95 -3.20 6.45
CA PRO A 390 10.51 -3.28 6.26
C PRO A 390 9.97 -2.02 5.58
N GLN A 391 9.38 -2.21 4.41
CA GLN A 391 8.71 -1.18 3.63
C GLN A 391 7.23 -1.55 3.58
N MET A 392 6.76 -2.22 2.52
CA MET A 392 5.37 -2.67 2.45
C MET A 392 5.11 -3.79 3.46
N VAL A 393 3.98 -3.70 4.15
CA VAL A 393 3.44 -4.70 5.07
C VAL A 393 2.04 -5.11 4.64
N GLU A 394 1.88 -6.38 4.27
CA GLU A 394 0.56 -6.95 4.00
C GLU A 394 0.12 -7.89 5.11
N ILE A 395 -1.15 -7.81 5.53
CA ILE A 395 -1.69 -8.60 6.64
C ILE A 395 -2.73 -9.59 6.10
N SER A 396 -2.55 -10.85 6.49
CA SER A 396 -3.59 -11.88 6.30
C SER A 396 -4.93 -11.48 6.93
N ARG A 397 -6.04 -11.92 6.32
CA ARG A 397 -7.40 -11.56 6.78
C ARG A 397 -7.67 -11.91 8.25
N ASP A 398 -7.06 -12.96 8.79
CA ASP A 398 -7.22 -13.34 10.19
C ASP A 398 -6.27 -12.61 11.16
N GLY A 399 -5.44 -11.70 10.64
CA GLY A 399 -4.52 -10.86 11.40
C GLY A 399 -3.26 -11.56 11.92
N ARG A 400 -3.07 -12.87 11.67
CA ARG A 400 -2.03 -13.68 12.33
C ARG A 400 -0.71 -13.73 11.58
N ARG A 401 -0.71 -13.34 10.30
CA ARG A 401 0.47 -13.38 9.42
C ARG A 401 0.67 -12.04 8.74
N LEU A 402 1.93 -11.61 8.68
CA LEU A 402 2.37 -10.41 8.00
C LEU A 402 3.43 -10.77 6.97
N TYR A 403 3.39 -10.12 5.82
CA TYR A 403 4.34 -10.28 4.73
C TYR A 403 5.02 -8.95 4.46
N LEU A 404 6.34 -8.91 4.63
CA LEU A 404 7.15 -7.71 4.49
C LEU A 404 7.98 -7.76 3.22
N THR A 405 8.02 -6.66 2.49
CA THR A 405 9.01 -6.40 1.43
C THR A 405 9.80 -5.14 1.75
N ASN A 406 10.83 -4.83 0.95
CA ASN A 406 11.89 -3.93 1.41
C ASN A 406 12.28 -2.77 0.50
N SER A 407 11.68 -2.66 -0.69
CA SER A 407 11.91 -1.54 -1.59
C SER A 407 10.83 -0.47 -1.43
N LEU A 408 11.23 0.80 -1.45
CA LEU A 408 10.33 1.94 -1.49
C LEU A 408 10.16 2.39 -2.94
N TYR A 409 11.16 3.03 -3.51
CA TYR A 409 11.12 3.56 -4.86
C TYR A 409 12.55 3.56 -5.40
N GLY A 410 12.77 3.18 -6.65
CA GLY A 410 14.08 2.84 -7.17
C GLY A 410 15.18 3.87 -6.88
N ALA A 411 14.91 5.15 -7.12
CA ALA A 411 15.85 6.23 -6.84
C ALA A 411 16.04 6.52 -5.33
N TRP A 412 15.00 6.32 -4.53
CA TRP A 412 15.04 6.55 -3.08
C TRP A 412 15.80 5.43 -2.37
N ASP A 413 15.56 4.19 -2.78
CA ASP A 413 16.35 3.03 -2.38
C ASP A 413 17.86 3.31 -2.55
N ASP A 414 18.28 3.81 -3.72
CA ASP A 414 19.70 4.11 -3.98
C ASP A 414 20.24 5.24 -3.10
N GLN A 415 19.38 6.21 -2.73
CA GLN A 415 19.75 7.35 -1.90
C GLN A 415 19.94 6.97 -0.41
N PHE A 416 19.08 6.12 0.12
CA PHE A 416 19.10 5.69 1.53
C PHE A 416 19.93 4.41 1.76
N TYR A 417 20.00 3.54 0.75
CA TYR A 417 20.75 2.28 0.75
C TYR A 417 21.75 2.23 -0.44
N PRO A 418 22.81 3.06 -0.41
CA PRO A 418 23.74 3.20 -1.55
C PRO A 418 24.56 1.95 -1.87
N ASP A 419 24.64 0.99 -0.93
CA ASP A 419 25.24 -0.33 -1.17
C ASP A 419 24.36 -1.24 -2.05
N GLY A 420 23.12 -0.80 -2.32
CA GLY A 420 22.10 -1.55 -3.03
C GLY A 420 21.11 -2.25 -2.12
N ILE A 421 19.90 -2.49 -2.64
CA ILE A 421 18.87 -3.31 -2.00
C ILE A 421 18.85 -4.68 -2.67
N GLU A 422 19.24 -5.70 -1.90
CA GLU A 422 18.92 -7.09 -2.17
C GLU A 422 17.44 -7.35 -1.79
N PRO A 423 16.60 -7.84 -2.71
CA PRO A 423 15.18 -8.08 -2.46
C PRO A 423 14.95 -9.21 -1.46
N TRP A 424 13.95 -9.06 -0.60
CA TRP A 424 13.48 -10.15 0.26
C TRP A 424 11.99 -10.04 0.53
N ILE A 425 11.37 -11.19 0.83
CA ILE A 425 10.07 -11.26 1.47
C ILE A 425 10.24 -12.01 2.79
N ILE A 426 9.79 -11.40 3.89
CA ILE A 426 9.84 -12.02 5.23
C ILE A 426 8.42 -12.17 5.74
N LYS A 427 8.10 -13.36 6.29
CA LYS A 427 6.84 -13.57 7.00
C LYS A 427 7.03 -13.41 8.51
N LEU A 428 6.12 -12.69 9.15
CA LEU A 428 5.99 -12.68 10.61
C LEU A 428 4.71 -13.38 11.03
N ASP A 429 4.78 -14.10 12.15
CA ASP A 429 3.62 -14.55 12.91
C ASP A 429 3.32 -13.51 14.01
N ALA A 430 2.10 -12.99 14.03
CA ALA A 430 1.62 -12.03 15.02
C ALA A 430 0.79 -12.71 16.12
N ASP A 431 1.10 -12.39 17.37
CA ASP A 431 0.22 -12.69 18.50
C ASP A 431 -0.90 -11.64 18.54
N THR A 432 -2.09 -12.05 18.08
CA THR A 432 -3.29 -11.21 18.05
C THR A 432 -4.06 -11.21 19.38
N GLU A 433 -3.65 -12.02 20.36
CA GLU A 433 -4.25 -12.05 21.69
C GLU A 433 -3.57 -11.02 22.60
N SER A 434 -2.24 -11.11 22.72
CA SER A 434 -1.46 -10.31 23.69
C SER A 434 -0.48 -9.32 23.07
N GLY A 435 -0.30 -9.36 21.74
CA GLY A 435 0.73 -8.60 21.04
C GLY A 435 2.08 -9.31 21.06
N GLY A 436 2.88 -9.06 20.01
CA GLY A 436 4.15 -9.71 19.79
C GLY A 436 4.29 -10.15 18.33
N LEU A 437 5.52 -10.07 17.83
CA LEU A 437 5.90 -10.44 16.48
C LEU A 437 7.02 -11.47 16.53
N THR A 438 6.89 -12.55 15.77
CA THR A 438 7.94 -13.56 15.60
C THR A 438 8.23 -13.75 14.11
N VAL A 439 9.51 -13.76 13.74
CA VAL A 439 9.92 -14.05 12.35
C VAL A 439 9.75 -15.55 12.06
N ASP A 440 9.07 -15.92 10.98
CA ASP A 440 9.05 -17.32 10.52
C ASP A 440 10.34 -17.62 9.75
N GLU A 441 11.29 -18.28 10.43
CA GLU A 441 12.59 -18.64 9.86
C GLU A 441 12.52 -19.50 8.57
N ARG A 442 11.36 -20.11 8.28
CA ARG A 442 11.16 -20.97 7.11
C ARG A 442 10.65 -20.20 5.88
N PHE A 443 10.16 -18.98 6.04
CA PHE A 443 9.64 -18.15 4.95
C PHE A 443 10.56 -16.94 4.74
N TYR A 444 11.55 -17.13 3.85
CA TYR A 444 12.54 -16.10 3.55
C TYR A 444 13.07 -16.20 2.10
N PRO A 445 12.22 -16.09 1.05
CA PRO A 445 12.73 -15.90 -0.30
C PRO A 445 13.47 -14.57 -0.40
N HIS A 446 14.70 -14.60 -0.93
CA HIS A 446 15.61 -13.43 -0.97
C HIS A 446 16.62 -13.51 -2.13
N GLY A 447 17.21 -12.36 -2.47
CA GLY A 447 18.33 -12.24 -3.40
C GLY A 447 18.07 -12.77 -4.80
N ASP A 448 18.93 -13.67 -5.27
CA ASP A 448 18.91 -14.20 -6.64
C ASP A 448 17.61 -14.94 -6.99
N GLU A 449 16.81 -15.37 -5.99
CA GLU A 449 15.47 -15.93 -6.23
C GLU A 449 14.59 -14.97 -7.04
N PHE A 450 14.80 -13.66 -6.91
CA PHE A 450 14.04 -12.60 -7.59
C PHE A 450 14.63 -12.18 -8.95
N ARG A 451 15.71 -12.82 -9.41
CA ARG A 451 16.32 -12.57 -10.74
C ARG A 451 16.73 -11.11 -10.98
N GLY A 452 17.11 -10.42 -9.90
CA GLY A 452 17.51 -9.01 -9.91
C GLY A 452 16.35 -8.00 -9.80
N LEU A 453 15.11 -8.46 -9.62
CA LEU A 453 13.97 -7.59 -9.37
C LEU A 453 13.90 -7.19 -7.89
N ARG A 454 13.71 -5.90 -7.60
CA ARG A 454 13.29 -5.43 -6.28
C ARG A 454 11.81 -5.76 -6.08
N VAL A 455 11.38 -5.94 -4.84
CA VAL A 455 10.00 -6.32 -4.50
C VAL A 455 9.28 -5.25 -3.68
N HIS A 456 8.02 -5.03 -4.00
CA HIS A 456 7.18 -3.96 -3.44
C HIS A 456 5.86 -4.52 -2.88
N GLN A 457 4.68 -4.06 -3.32
CA GLN A 457 3.41 -4.44 -2.72
C GLN A 457 3.14 -5.95 -2.85
N THR A 458 2.44 -6.49 -1.87
CA THR A 458 1.99 -7.88 -1.84
C THR A 458 0.47 -7.90 -1.75
N HIS A 459 -0.20 -8.76 -2.54
CA HIS A 459 -1.61 -9.08 -2.35
C HIS A 459 -1.80 -10.59 -2.18
N LEU A 460 -2.60 -10.97 -1.19
CA LEU A 460 -2.84 -12.37 -0.85
C LEU A 460 -4.00 -12.92 -1.68
N ALA A 461 -3.88 -14.17 -2.12
CA ALA A 461 -4.95 -14.82 -2.84
C ALA A 461 -6.19 -14.96 -1.94
N GLY A 462 -7.32 -14.44 -2.43
CA GLY A 462 -8.57 -14.36 -1.69
C GLY A 462 -8.82 -13.03 -0.99
N GLY A 463 -7.87 -12.09 -1.04
CA GLY A 463 -7.97 -10.80 -0.36
C GLY A 463 -7.22 -10.76 0.96
N ASP A 464 -6.89 -9.55 1.38
CA ASP A 464 -6.04 -9.20 2.52
C ASP A 464 -6.54 -7.90 3.19
N ALA A 465 -5.79 -7.38 4.14
CA ALA A 465 -6.19 -6.23 4.94
C ALA A 465 -6.10 -4.89 4.18
N SER A 466 -5.42 -4.82 3.02
CA SER A 466 -5.36 -3.60 2.22
C SER A 466 -6.18 -3.67 0.93
N SER A 467 -6.59 -4.87 0.48
CA SER A 467 -7.28 -5.05 -0.80
C SER A 467 -8.79 -4.82 -0.77
N ASP A 468 -9.40 -4.87 0.41
CA ASP A 468 -10.85 -4.97 0.56
C ASP A 468 -11.42 -3.87 1.44
N SER A 469 -12.63 -3.44 1.09
CA SER A 469 -13.50 -2.66 1.97
C SER A 469 -14.88 -3.32 2.01
N TYR A 470 -15.58 -3.11 3.11
CA TYR A 470 -16.82 -3.83 3.42
C TYR A 470 -18.00 -2.86 3.47
N CYS A 471 -19.21 -3.39 3.30
CA CYS A 471 -20.45 -2.59 3.33
C CYS A 471 -21.46 -3.10 4.38
N TYR A 472 -21.17 -4.24 5.01
CA TYR A 472 -22.08 -4.91 5.93
C TYR A 472 -21.35 -5.31 7.22
N ARG A 473 -22.12 -5.44 8.31
CA ARG A 473 -21.62 -5.81 9.64
C ARG A 473 -21.74 -7.30 9.91
#